data_AF-A0AAV4NA72-F1
#
_entry.id   AF-A0AAV4NA72-F1
#
_cell.length_a   1.000
_cell.length_b   1.000
_cell.length_c   1.000
_cell.angle_alpha   90.00
_cell.angle_beta   90.00
_cell.angle_gamma   90.00
#
_symmetry.space_group_name_H-M   'P 1'
#
loop_
_entity.id
_entity.type
_entity.pdbx_description
1 polymer ?
#
loop_
_entity_poly.entity_id
_entity_poly.type
_entity_poly.pdbx_seq_one_letter_code
_entity_poly.pdbx_strand_id
1 'polypeptide(L)' 'MHMFELEQFTQAALCAFRIIKKVPELMEMFIPATRSLLSEKNHGVLITAVVLITEMCEKSPDALHHFKRYIYSIIL' A
#
# COMPACT_ATOMS: atom_id res chain seq x y z
N MET A 1 -8.18 -5.40 21.56
CA MET A 1 -7.20 -4.35 21.22
C MET A 1 -6.67 -4.53 19.79
N HIS A 2 -6.13 -5.70 19.41
CA HIS A 2 -5.65 -5.97 18.03
C HIS A 2 -6.65 -5.69 16.88
N MET A 3 -7.95 -5.93 17.07
CA MET A 3 -8.94 -5.71 16.00
C MET A 3 -9.18 -4.23 15.66
N PHE A 4 -8.93 -3.31 16.62
CA PHE A 4 -9.16 -1.88 16.43
C PHE A 4 -8.01 -1.21 15.66
N GLU A 5 -6.77 -1.66 15.87
CA GLU A 5 -5.60 -1.17 15.12
C GLU A 5 -5.63 -1.61 13.64
N LEU A 6 -6.14 -2.81 13.37
CA LEU A 6 -6.31 -3.34 12.01
C LEU A 6 -7.30 -2.51 11.16
N GLU A 7 -8.36 -2.00 11.79
CA GLU A 7 -9.32 -1.12 11.12
C GLU A 7 -8.69 0.24 10.77
N GLN A 8 -7.82 0.76 11.64
CA GLN A 8 -7.09 2.00 11.38
C GLN A 8 -6.13 1.87 10.19
N PHE A 9 -5.45 0.73 10.02
CA PHE A 9 -4.55 0.50 8.87
C PHE A 9 -5.28 0.51 7.52
N THR A 10 -6.44 -0.15 7.44
CA THR A 10 -7.23 -0.16 6.20
C THR A 10 -7.79 1.21 5.85
N GLN A 11 -8.27 1.96 6.84
CA GLN A 11 -8.73 3.35 6.64
C GLN A 11 -7.60 4.29 6.21
N ALA A 12 -6.40 4.15 6.79
CA ALA A 12 -5.23 4.94 6.41
C ALA A 12 -4.76 4.62 4.98
N ALA A 13 -4.74 3.35 4.59
CA ALA A 13 -4.38 2.93 3.24
C ALA A 13 -5.38 3.44 2.19
N LEU A 14 -6.69 3.41 2.48
CA LEU A 14 -7.72 4.00 1.63
C LEU A 14 -7.60 5.52 1.54
N CYS A 15 -7.18 6.19 2.61
CA CYS A 15 -6.90 7.62 2.58
C CYS A 15 -5.71 7.93 1.65
N ALA A 16 -4.61 7.21 1.83
CA ALA A 16 -3.43 7.31 0.96
C ALA A 16 -3.78 7.07 -0.51
N PHE A 17 -4.60 6.05 -0.80
CA PHE A 17 -5.09 5.76 -2.14
C PHE A 17 -5.79 6.96 -2.78
N ARG A 18 -6.71 7.60 -2.05
CA ARG A 18 -7.45 8.77 -2.56
C ARG A 18 -6.53 9.97 -2.78
N ILE A 19 -5.52 10.15 -1.93
CA ILE A 19 -4.53 11.22 -2.08
C ILE A 19 -3.68 10.98 -3.32
N ILE A 20 -3.11 9.79 -3.50
CA ILE A 20 -2.27 9.45 -4.66
C ILE A 20 -3.06 9.56 -5.96
N LYS A 21 -4.33 9.14 -5.94
CA LYS A 21 -5.23 9.27 -7.09
C LYS A 21 -5.50 10.73 -7.47
N LYS A 22 -5.49 11.64 -6.50
CA LYS A 22 -5.70 13.08 -6.71
C LYS A 22 -4.39 13.83 -7.00
N VAL A 23 -3.30 13.45 -6.34
CA VAL A 23 -1.98 14.08 -6.36
C VAL A 23 -0.92 12.98 -6.38
N PRO A 24 -0.56 12.45 -7.56
CA PRO A 24 0.38 11.34 -7.67
C PRO A 24 1.81 11.72 -7.25
N GLU A 25 2.16 13.01 -7.25
CA GLU A 25 3.46 13.53 -6.80
C GLU A 25 3.73 13.25 -5.32
N LEU A 26 2.67 13.05 -4.51
CA LEU A 26 2.79 12.76 -3.09
C LEU A 26 3.01 11.25 -2.80
N MET A 27 3.07 10.40 -3.82
CA MET A 27 3.16 8.95 -3.64
C MET A 27 4.40 8.51 -2.85
N GLU A 28 5.51 9.22 -3.01
CA GLU A 28 6.78 8.88 -2.36
C GLU A 28 6.68 8.90 -0.83
N MET A 29 5.84 9.78 -0.29
CA MET A 29 5.59 9.87 1.16
C MET A 29 4.87 8.64 1.71
N PHE A 30 4.12 7.92 0.87
CA PHE A 30 3.35 6.74 1.27
C PHE A 30 4.14 5.43 1.11
N ILE A 31 5.28 5.44 0.41
CA ILE A 31 6.17 4.27 0.27
C ILE A 31 6.54 3.61 1.61
N PRO A 32 6.99 4.35 2.65
CA PRO A 32 7.28 3.75 3.96
C PRO A 32 6.04 3.15 4.62
N ALA A 33 4.87 3.78 4.46
CA ALA A 33 3.61 3.27 5.00
C ALA A 33 3.21 1.94 4.34
N THR A 34 3.33 1.83 3.02
CA THR A 34 3.10 0.56 2.29
C THR A 34 4.00 -0.57 2.76
N ARG A 35 5.27 -0.31 3.10
CA ARG A 35 6.14 -1.36 3.66
C ARG A 35 5.67 -1.85 5.03
N SER A 36 5.20 -0.94 5.88
CA SER A 36 4.62 -1.32 7.17
C SER A 36 3.36 -2.16 6.99
N LEU A 37 2.49 -1.78 6.05
CA LEU A 37 1.26 -2.51 5.71
C LEU A 37 1.55 -3.91 5.15
N LEU A 38 2.62 -4.08 4.36
CA LEU A 38 3.05 -5.37 3.83
C LEU A 38 3.65 -6.32 4.89
N SER A 39 4.06 -5.78 6.03
CA SER A 39 4.57 -6.58 7.15
C SER A 39 3.44 -7.14 8.03
N GLU A 40 2.19 -6.74 7.79
CA GLU A 40 1.04 -7.19 8.57
C GLU A 40 0.65 -8.62 8.22
N LYS A 41 0.29 -9.41 9.24
CA LYS A 41 -0.16 -10.80 9.06
C LYS A 41 -1.65 -10.91 8.67
N ASN A 42 -2.37 -9.79 8.72
CA ASN A 42 -3.80 -9.76 8.43
C ASN A 42 -4.04 -9.63 6.92
N HIS A 43 -4.76 -10.60 6.36
CA HIS A 43 -5.11 -10.62 4.94
C HIS A 43 -5.86 -9.36 4.48
N GLY A 44 -6.75 -8.78 5.30
CA GLY A 44 -7.48 -7.56 4.96
C GLY A 44 -6.56 -6.34 4.80
N VAL A 45 -5.54 -6.23 5.65
CA VAL A 45 -4.53 -5.16 5.54
C VAL A 45 -3.64 -5.40 4.32
N LEU A 46 -3.19 -6.64 4.10
CA LEU A 46 -2.39 -7.02 2.94
C LEU A 46 -3.11 -6.75 1.61
N ILE A 47 -4.39 -7.12 1.50
CA ILE A 47 -5.20 -6.85 0.30
C ILE A 47 -5.26 -5.35 0.03
N THR A 48 -5.51 -4.55 1.07
CA THR A 48 -5.59 -3.09 0.94
C THR A 48 -4.23 -2.48 0.55
N ALA A 49 -3.13 -3.02 1.09
CA ALA A 49 -1.77 -2.64 0.73
C ALA A 49 -1.46 -2.95 -0.74
N VAL A 50 -1.85 -4.14 -1.22
CA VAL A 50 -1.68 -4.55 -2.61
C VAL A 50 -2.48 -3.64 -3.55
N VAL A 51 -3.74 -3.32 -3.22
CA VAL A 51 -4.55 -2.38 -4.01
C VAL A 51 -3.89 -1.01 -4.11
N LEU A 52 -3.36 -0.50 -2.99
CA LEU A 52 -2.62 0.77 -2.96
C LEU A 52 -1.37 0.73 -3.83
N ILE A 53 -0.56 -0.33 -3.71
CA ILE A 53 0.67 -0.50 -4.49
C ILE A 53 0.37 -0.62 -5.98
N THR A 54 -0.68 -1.37 -6.36
CA THR A 54 -1.11 -1.50 -7.76
C THR A 54 -1.40 -0.14 -8.36
N GLU A 55 -2.15 0.73 -7.66
CA GLU A 55 -2.43 2.06 -8.21
C GLU A 55 -1.22 2.99 -8.21
N MET A 56 -0.29 2.84 -7.27
CA MET A 56 1.00 3.53 -7.36
C MET A 56 1.78 3.08 -8.61
N CYS A 57 1.80 1.78 -8.90
CA CYS A 57 2.46 1.23 -10.09
C CYS A 57 1.79 1.66 -11.40
N GLU A 58 0.46 1.78 -11.42
CA GLU A 58 -0.28 2.27 -12.59
C GLU A 58 -0.04 3.76 -12.86
N LYS A 59 0.21 4.55 -11.81
CA LYS A 59 0.48 5.99 -11.93
C LYS A 59 1.95 6.31 -12.20
N SER A 60 2.87 5.48 -11.73
CA SER A 60 4.30 5.69 -11.93
C SER A 60 5.04 4.36 -12.18
N PRO A 61 5.74 4.21 -13.32
CA PRO A 61 6.57 3.04 -13.59
C PRO A 61 7.79 2.95 -12.65
N ASP A 62 8.23 4.04 -12.04
CA ASP A 62 9.31 4.05 -11.04
C ASP A 62 8.87 3.37 -9.74
N ALA A 63 7.60 3.55 -9.33
CA ALA A 63 7.03 2.83 -8.20
C ALA A 63 7.01 1.32 -8.45
N LEU A 64 6.75 0.90 -9.70
CA LEU A 64 6.78 -0.51 -10.08
C LEU A 64 8.17 -1.12 -9.84
N HIS A 65 9.26 -0.44 -10.20
CA HIS A 65 10.61 -0.93 -9.91
C HIS A 65 10.88 -1.10 -8.40
N HIS A 66 10.36 -0.20 -7.59
CA HIS A 66 10.53 -0.23 -6.14
C HIS A 66 9.74 -1.36 -5.47
N PHE A 67 8.52 -1.62 -5.93
CA PHE A 67 7.62 -2.62 -5.34
C PHE A 67 7.70 -3.99 -6.01
N LYS A 68 8.37 -4.13 -7.15
CA LYS A 68 8.52 -5.37 -7.91
C LYS A 68 8.95 -6.55 -7.02
N ARG A 69 9.93 -6.34 -6.14
CA ARG A 69 10.43 -7.39 -5.21
C ARG A 69 9.37 -7.84 -4.20
N TYR A 70 8.48 -6.95 -3.78
CA TYR A 70 7.42 -7.24 -2.83
C TYR A 70 6.24 -7.95 -3.48
N ILE A 71 5.86 -7.55 -4.70
CA ILE A 71 4.77 -8.22 -5.45
C ILE A 71 5.10 -9.69 -5.71
N TYR A 72 6.34 -10.02 -6.10
CA TYR A 72 6.75 -11.41 -6.28
C TYR A 72 6.68 -12.22 -4.98
N SER A 73 6.91 -11.60 -3.82
CA SER A 73 6.87 -12.29 -2.52
C SER A 73 5.46 -12.55 -1.99
N ILE A 74 4.44 -11.91 -2.53
CA ILE A 74 3.04 -12.05 -2.09
C ILE A 74 2.28 -13.04 -3.00
N ILE A 75 2.71 -13.16 -4.26
CA ILE A 75 2.09 -14.05 -5.26
C ILE A 75 2.74 -15.45 -5.28
N LEU A 76 4.00 -15.58 -4.86
CA LEU A 76 4.74 -16.85 -4.77
C LEU A 76 4.66 -17.44 -3.36
#